data_AF-A0A3D4B6M1-F1
#
_entry.id   AF-A0A3D4B6M1-F1
#
_cell.length_a   1.000
_cell.length_b   1.000
_cell.length_c   1.000
_cell.angle_alpha   90.00
_cell.angle_beta   90.00
_cell.angle_gamma   90.00
#
_symmetry.space_group_name_H-M   'P 1'
#
loop_
_entity.id
_entity.type
_entity.pdbx_description
1 polymer ?
#
loop_
_entity_poly.entity_id
_entity_poly.type
_entity_poly.pdbx_seq_one_letter_code
_entity_poly.pdbx_strand_id
1 'polypeptide(L)'
;EIGQVGTQFDGPGHIGTRMEMADGTEQDVFYNGFTIDEMKSPYGLLQLGIEHIKPIITRGILVDVAAYKGVDVLPSSYEVT
;
A
#
# COMPACT_ATOMS: atom_id res chain seq x y z
N GLU A 1 12.00 -8.82 -13.26
CA GLU A 1 11.85 -8.18 -11.94
C GLU A 1 11.57 -9.30 -10.94
N ILE A 2 12.38 -9.46 -9.90
CA ILE A 2 11.90 -10.18 -8.72
C ILE A 2 10.82 -9.24 -8.19
N GLY A 3 9.55 -9.62 -8.34
CA GLY A 3 8.43 -8.76 -7.96
C GLY A 3 8.55 -8.30 -6.52
N GLN A 4 7.65 -7.42 -6.10
CA GLN A 4 7.46 -7.02 -4.70
C GLN A 4 7.15 -8.23 -3.80
N VAL A 5 8.17 -9.04 -3.50
CA VAL A 5 8.10 -10.33 -2.81
C VAL A 5 8.91 -10.21 -1.53
N GLY A 6 8.23 -10.39 -0.40
CA GLY A 6 8.82 -10.35 0.94
C GLY A 6 8.17 -9.30 1.83
N THR A 7 8.67 -9.20 3.06
CA THR A 7 8.21 -8.18 4.01
C THR A 7 8.63 -6.81 3.51
N GLN A 8 7.66 -6.02 3.08
CA GLN A 8 7.89 -4.65 2.61
C GLN A 8 6.88 -3.69 3.21
N PHE A 9 7.28 -2.43 3.31
CA PHE A 9 6.35 -1.33 3.50
C PHE A 9 6.04 -0.75 2.12
N ASP A 10 4.77 -0.71 1.78
CA ASP A 10 4.32 -0.14 0.53
C ASP A 10 3.83 1.28 0.74
N GLY A 11 4.37 2.22 -0.03
CA GLY A 11 4.13 3.66 0.17
C GLY A 11 2.65 4.03 -0.05
N PRO A 12 2.08 5.00 0.70
CA PRO A 12 0.68 5.40 0.53
C PRO A 12 0.36 5.99 -0.85
N GLY A 13 1.37 6.39 -1.63
CA GLY A 13 1.21 6.78 -3.03
C GLY A 13 1.09 5.61 -4.02
N HIS A 14 1.22 4.35 -3.59
CA HIS A 14 1.12 3.19 -4.48
C HIS A 14 -0.33 2.75 -4.73
N ILE A 15 -1.21 2.89 -3.74
CA ILE A 15 -2.61 2.46 -3.84
C ILE A 15 -3.52 3.69 -3.84
N GLY A 16 -4.24 3.88 -4.94
CA GLY A 16 -5.28 4.89 -5.11
C GLY A 16 -6.57 4.27 -5.61
N THR A 17 -7.67 5.02 -5.52
CA THR A 17 -8.98 4.63 -6.06
C THR A 17 -9.49 5.70 -7.00
N ARG A 18 -10.07 5.28 -8.13
CA ARG A 18 -10.80 6.15 -9.03
C ARG A 18 -12.12 6.55 -8.35
N MET A 19 -12.34 7.85 -8.14
CA MET A 19 -13.51 8.37 -7.44
C MET A 19 -14.22 9.44 -8.27
N GLU A 20 -15.56 9.45 -8.21
CA GLU A 20 -16.36 10.57 -8.69
C GLU A 20 -16.35 11.69 -7.63
N MET A 21 -16.00 12.89 -8.07
CA MET A 21 -15.88 14.10 -7.26
C MET A 21 -17.23 14.84 -7.20
N ALA A 22 -17.37 15.79 -6.27
CA ALA A 22 -18.63 16.52 -6.08
C ALA A 22 -19.06 17.35 -7.30
N ASP A 23 -18.13 17.71 -8.19
CA ASP A 23 -18.40 18.41 -9.45
C ASP A 23 -18.70 17.47 -10.62
N GLY A 24 -18.80 16.15 -10.37
CA GLY A 24 -19.05 15.11 -11.36
C GLY A 24 -17.81 14.70 -12.17
N THR A 25 -16.63 15.23 -11.86
CA THR A 25 -15.37 14.76 -12.47
C THR A 25 -14.92 13.45 -11.84
N GLU A 26 -14.16 12.63 -12.57
CA GLU A 26 -13.52 11.45 -11.98
C GLU A 26 -12.02 11.69 -11.81
N GLN A 27 -11.49 11.36 -10.64
CA GLN A 27 -10.09 11.54 -10.31
C GLN A 27 -9.52 10.30 -9.61
N ASP A 28 -8.22 10.06 -9.79
CA ASP A 28 -7.51 9.07 -8.99
C ASP A 28 -7.14 9.74 -7.66
N VAL A 29 -7.68 9.20 -6.57
CA VAL A 29 -7.56 9.75 -5.22
C VAL A 29 -6.82 8.76 -4.33
N PHE A 30 -5.87 9.29 -3.56
CA PHE A 30 -4.95 8.53 -2.72
C PHE A 30 -5.21 8.78 -1.24
N TYR A 31 -4.40 8.16 -0.38
CA TYR A 31 -4.51 8.33 1.08
C TYR A 31 -4.58 9.82 1.46
N ASN A 32 -5.50 10.15 2.38
CA ASN A 32 -5.78 11.50 2.84
C ASN A 32 -6.40 12.44 1.77
N GLY A 33 -6.89 11.90 0.66
CA GLY A 33 -7.68 12.64 -0.34
C GLY A 33 -6.85 13.37 -1.40
N PHE A 34 -5.53 13.17 -1.44
CA PHE A 34 -4.70 13.76 -2.50
C PHE A 34 -5.07 13.19 -3.86
N THR A 35 -5.21 14.07 -4.83
CA THR A 35 -5.48 13.72 -6.22
C THR A 35 -4.16 13.39 -6.94
N ILE A 36 -4.23 12.65 -8.04
CA ILE A 36 -3.03 12.36 -8.84
C ILE A 36 -2.32 13.62 -9.34
N ASP A 37 -3.06 14.68 -9.66
CA ASP A 37 -2.49 15.95 -10.14
C ASP A 37 -1.73 16.70 -9.04
N GLU A 38 -2.09 16.51 -7.77
CA GLU A 38 -1.36 17.04 -6.62
C GLU A 38 -0.12 16.21 -6.27
N MET A 39 -0.09 14.93 -6.66
CA MET A 39 1.01 14.02 -6.31
C MET A 39 2.06 13.84 -7.41
N LYS A 40 1.64 13.84 -8.68
CA LYS A 40 2.48 13.39 -9.81
C LYS A 40 3.53 14.42 -10.18
N SER A 41 4.79 13.98 -10.22
CA SER A 41 5.90 14.77 -10.77
C SER A 41 6.89 13.85 -11.49
N PRO A 42 7.60 14.35 -12.52
CA PRO A 42 8.66 13.59 -13.19
C PRO A 42 9.85 13.25 -12.27
N TYR A 43 9.94 13.87 -11.09
CA TYR A 43 11.03 13.67 -10.13
C TYR A 43 10.61 12.90 -8.86
N GLY A 44 9.46 12.24 -8.88
CA GLY A 44 8.92 11.50 -7.74
C GLY A 44 7.57 12.05 -7.28
N LEU A 45 7.11 11.59 -6.12
CA LEU A 45 5.84 12.04 -5.55
C LEU A 45 6.01 13.38 -4.82
N LEU A 46 5.09 14.32 -5.04
CA LEU A 46 5.04 15.60 -4.34
C LEU A 46 4.39 15.49 -2.95
N GLN A 47 3.56 14.47 -2.75
CA GLN A 47 2.88 14.13 -1.50
C GLN A 47 3.04 12.63 -1.23
N LEU A 48 2.89 12.22 0.04
CA LEU A 48 2.97 10.80 0.45
C LEU A 48 4.32 10.11 0.15
N GLY A 49 5.39 10.89 -0.03
CA GLY A 49 6.74 10.38 -0.23
C GLY A 49 7.29 9.67 1.02
N ILE A 50 8.09 8.63 0.79
CA ILE A 50 8.64 7.75 1.83
C ILE A 50 9.54 8.50 2.83
N GLU A 51 10.15 9.60 2.40
CA GLU A 51 11.00 10.48 3.20
C GLU A 51 10.28 11.13 4.38
N HIS A 52 8.94 11.18 4.33
CA HIS A 52 8.13 11.69 5.44
C HIS A 52 7.86 10.62 6.52
N ILE A 53 8.16 9.35 6.25
CA ILE A 53 7.94 8.27 7.20
C ILE A 53 9.09 8.23 8.20
N LYS A 54 8.74 8.31 9.48
CA LYS A 54 9.70 8.13 10.57
C LYS A 54 10.18 6.67 10.61
N PRO A 55 11.41 6.41 11.07
CA PRO A 55 11.85 5.05 11.33
C PRO A 55 10.82 4.27 12.18
N ILE A 56 10.43 3.08 11.72
CA ILE A 56 9.47 2.23 12.42
C ILE A 56 10.22 1.44 13.50
N ILE A 57 10.41 2.07 14.65
CA ILE A 57 11.03 1.47 15.83
C ILE A 57 9.94 1.23 16.88
N THR A 58 9.33 0.06 16.81
CA THR A 58 8.20 -0.33 17.67
C THR A 58 8.14 -1.85 17.82
N ARG A 59 7.18 -2.36 18.60
CA ARG A 59 6.93 -3.80 18.72
C ARG A 59 6.40 -4.37 17.41
N GLY A 60 7.02 -5.46 16.93
CA GLY A 60 6.47 -6.30 15.87
C GLY A 60 5.76 -7.54 16.44
N ILE A 61 4.71 -8.01 15.75
CA ILE A 61 4.03 -9.27 16.06
C ILE A 61 4.02 -10.09 14.77
N LEU A 62 4.54 -11.32 14.82
CA LEU A 62 4.43 -12.28 13.74
C LEU A 62 3.16 -13.12 13.93
N VAL A 63 2.28 -13.11 12.94
CA VAL A 63 1.10 -13.99 12.89
C VAL A 63 1.39 -15.10 11.89
N ASP A 64 1.76 -16.29 12.39
CA ASP A 64 2.06 -17.45 11.55
C ASP A 64 0.78 -18.21 11.17
N VAL A 65 0.18 -17.78 10.05
CA VAL A 65 -1.07 -18.36 9.54
C VAL A 65 -0.87 -19.78 9.01
N ALA A 66 0.28 -20.09 8.42
CA ALA A 66 0.57 -21.42 7.86
C ALA A 66 0.64 -22.47 8.99
N ALA A 67 1.39 -22.18 10.06
CA ALA A 67 1.47 -23.04 11.23
C ALA A 67 0.11 -23.18 11.93
N TYR A 68 -0.66 -22.09 12.05
CA TYR A 68 -2.02 -22.15 12.59
C TYR A 68 -2.94 -23.09 11.79
N LYS A 69 -2.78 -23.14 10.45
CA LYS A 69 -3.52 -24.05 9.57
C LYS A 69 -2.91 -25.44 9.45
N GLY A 70 -1.77 -25.69 10.09
CA GLY A 70 -1.08 -26.99 10.08
C GLY A 70 -0.49 -27.37 8.72
N VAL A 71 -0.10 -26.38 7.92
CA VAL A 71 0.51 -26.59 6.59
C VAL A 71 1.86 -25.87 6.49
N ASP A 72 2.76 -26.38 5.65
CA ASP A 72 4.05 -25.72 5.40
C ASP A 72 3.90 -24.47 4.51
N VAL A 73 2.94 -24.48 3.59
CA VAL A 73 2.65 -23.39 2.64
C VAL A 73 1.14 -23.28 2.45
N LEU A 74 0.62 -22.05 2.47
CA LEU A 74 -0.80 -21.81 2.17
C LEU A 74 -1.10 -22.12 0.69
N PRO A 75 -2.29 -22.68 0.37
CA PRO A 75 -2.71 -22.85 -1.01
C PRO A 75 -2.68 -21.52 -1.79
N SER A 76 -2.45 -21.61 -3.10
CA SER A 76 -2.53 -20.44 -3.96
C SER A 76 -3.90 -19.76 -3.81
N SER A 77 -3.90 -18.42 -3.74
CA SER A 77 -5.11 -17.60 -3.58
C SER A 77 -5.90 -17.86 -2.29
N TYR A 78 -5.30 -18.49 -1.27
CA TYR A 78 -5.92 -18.59 0.05
C TYR A 78 -6.10 -17.19 0.67
N GLU A 79 -7.36 -16.79 0.89
CA GLU A 79 -7.69 -15.55 1.57
C GLU A 79 -7.50 -15.71 3.09
N VAL A 80 -6.67 -14.85 3.68
CA VAL A 80 -6.49 -14.78 5.14
C VAL A 80 -7.56 -13.85 5.70
N THR A 81 -8.55 -14.43 6.39
CA THR A 81 -9.69 -13.72 7.04
C THR A 81 -9.47 -13.49 8.52
#